data_AF-A0A7H4MIA7-F1
#
_entry.id   AF-A0A7H4MIA7-F1
#
_cell.length_a   1.000
_cell.length_b   1.000
_cell.length_c   1.000
_cell.angle_alpha   90.00
_cell.angle_beta   90.00
_cell.angle_gamma   90.00
#
_symmetry.space_group_name_H-M   'P 1'
#
loop_
_entity.id
_entity.type
_entity.pdbx_description
1 polymer ?
#
loop_
_entity_poly.entity_id
_entity_poly.type
_entity_poly.pdbx_seq_one_letter_code
_entity_poly.pdbx_strand_id
1 'polypeptide(L)'
;MTALLEEQKARRQLRGQMIAERLEKARIPGAWEGALRLADGGAVTRGHFARFLVEAGHAKNMAEVFKKYLARGKTGYVPPQWCTIKQAIDVIHHSGGKAVIAHPGRYDLSAKWLKRLLAHFSEQGGDAMEVAQCQQAPHERAQLATLAVQFGLLASQGSDFHQPCAWIELGRKLWLPAGVEGVWHSWEAAAE
;
A
#
# COMPACT_ATOMS: atom_id res chain seq x y z
N MET A 1 -18.69 0.60 4.41
CA MET A 1 -17.53 -0.08 3.78
C MET A 1 -17.77 -0.49 2.34
N THR A 2 -18.73 -1.37 2.08
CA THR A 2 -18.87 -2.07 0.78
C THR A 2 -18.96 -1.16 -0.44
N ALA A 3 -19.80 -0.12 -0.39
CA ALA A 3 -19.95 0.81 -1.51
C ALA A 3 -18.64 1.52 -1.89
N LEU A 4 -17.87 1.98 -0.89
CA LEU A 4 -16.56 2.60 -1.13
C LEU A 4 -15.59 1.61 -1.76
N LEU A 5 -15.55 0.37 -1.27
CA LEU A 5 -14.67 -0.67 -1.81
C LEU A 5 -15.01 -1.01 -3.27
N GLU A 6 -16.30 -1.13 -3.61
CA GLU A 6 -16.74 -1.35 -4.99
C GLU A 6 -16.36 -0.18 -5.90
N GLU A 7 -16.51 1.06 -5.43
CA GLU A 7 -16.05 2.23 -6.17
C GLU A 7 -14.53 2.20 -6.39
N GLN A 8 -13.73 1.86 -5.37
CA GLN A 8 -12.28 1.73 -5.53
C GLN A 8 -11.89 0.59 -6.48
N LYS A 9 -12.65 -0.51 -6.52
CA LYS A 9 -12.46 -1.60 -7.50
C LYS A 9 -12.75 -1.12 -8.92
N ALA A 10 -13.87 -0.42 -9.14
CA ALA A 10 -14.22 0.12 -10.46
C ALA A 10 -13.16 1.12 -10.96
N ARG A 11 -12.71 2.04 -10.10
CA ARG A 11 -11.62 2.99 -10.42
C ARG A 11 -10.31 2.28 -10.78
N ARG A 12 -10.00 1.16 -10.11
CA ARG A 12 -8.82 0.35 -10.39
C ARG A 12 -8.92 -0.35 -11.76
N GLN A 13 -10.08 -0.89 -12.11
CA GLN A 13 -10.35 -1.50 -13.42
C GLN A 13 -10.18 -0.48 -14.55
N LEU A 14 -10.85 0.67 -14.44
CA LEU A 14 -10.74 1.78 -15.40
C LEU A 14 -9.28 2.23 -15.56
N ARG A 15 -8.57 2.43 -14.45
CA ARG A 15 -7.16 2.78 -14.48
C ARG A 15 -6.31 1.70 -15.16
N GLY A 16 -6.63 0.43 -14.96
CA GLY A 16 -5.96 -0.69 -15.61
C GLY A 16 -6.10 -0.63 -17.14
N GLN A 17 -7.31 -0.39 -17.63
CA GLN A 17 -7.59 -0.20 -19.07
C GLN A 17 -6.78 0.98 -19.62
N MET A 18 -6.74 2.12 -18.92
CA MET A 18 -5.94 3.28 -19.32
C MET A 18 -4.43 2.99 -19.35
N ILE A 19 -3.92 2.11 -18.47
CA ILE A 19 -2.52 1.66 -18.51
C ILE A 19 -2.28 0.87 -19.80
N ALA A 20 -3.17 -0.08 -20.11
CA ALA A 20 -3.07 -0.89 -21.32
C ALA A 20 -3.10 -0.02 -22.58
N GLU A 21 -4.01 0.94 -22.68
CA GLU A 21 -4.06 1.89 -23.80
C GLU A 21 -2.76 2.68 -23.98
N ARG A 22 -2.11 3.08 -22.88
CA ARG A 22 -0.82 3.79 -22.94
C ARG A 22 0.33 2.88 -23.38
N LEU A 23 0.27 1.59 -23.04
CA LEU A 23 1.24 0.59 -23.48
C LEU A 23 1.02 0.24 -24.96
N GLU A 24 -0.23 0.10 -25.40
CA GLU A 24 -0.62 -0.12 -26.79
C GLU A 24 -0.08 0.99 -27.70
N LYS A 25 -0.27 2.26 -27.31
CA LYS A 25 0.31 3.43 -28.01
C LYS A 25 1.83 3.41 -28.09
N ALA A 26 2.49 2.69 -27.18
CA ALA A 26 3.94 2.46 -27.18
C ALA A 26 4.33 1.16 -27.91
N ARG A 27 3.44 0.58 -28.71
CA ARG A 27 3.62 -0.66 -29.48
C ARG A 27 3.82 -1.89 -28.59
N ILE A 28 3.15 -1.91 -27.43
CA ILE A 28 3.12 -3.05 -26.51
C ILE A 28 1.66 -3.52 -26.38
N PRO A 29 1.16 -4.32 -27.35
CA PRO A 29 -0.23 -4.74 -27.36
C PRO A 29 -0.55 -5.84 -26.36
N GLY A 30 -1.83 -6.02 -26.04
CA GLY A 30 -2.31 -7.15 -25.23
C GLY A 30 -2.03 -7.03 -23.72
N ALA A 31 -1.65 -5.84 -23.26
CA ALA A 31 -1.27 -5.63 -21.87
C ALA A 31 -2.43 -5.81 -20.88
N TRP A 32 -3.67 -5.55 -21.32
CA TRP A 32 -4.85 -5.72 -20.47
C TRP A 32 -5.13 -7.20 -20.20
N GLU A 33 -5.19 -7.99 -21.26
CA GLU A 33 -5.45 -9.42 -21.25
C GLU A 33 -4.34 -10.16 -20.49
N GLY A 34 -3.08 -9.76 -20.74
CA GLY A 34 -1.93 -10.28 -20.00
C GLY A 34 -2.05 -10.00 -18.50
N ALA A 35 -2.40 -8.77 -18.11
CA ALA A 35 -2.57 -8.41 -16.70
C ALA A 35 -3.76 -9.13 -16.05
N LEU A 36 -4.88 -9.30 -16.76
CA LEU A 36 -6.05 -10.05 -16.29
C LEU A 36 -5.72 -11.53 -16.04
N ARG A 37 -5.06 -12.18 -17.00
CA ARG A 37 -4.61 -13.58 -16.87
C ARG A 37 -3.75 -13.76 -15.62
N LEU A 38 -2.83 -12.83 -15.37
CA LEU A 38 -1.92 -12.89 -14.23
C LEU A 38 -2.58 -12.54 -12.90
N ALA A 39 -3.74 -11.87 -12.94
CA ALA A 39 -4.52 -11.54 -11.75
C ALA A 39 -5.39 -12.72 -11.26
N ASP A 40 -5.64 -13.71 -12.11
CA ASP A 40 -6.31 -14.97 -11.76
C ASP A 40 -7.64 -14.76 -11.00
N GLY A 41 -8.52 -13.95 -11.58
CA GLY A 41 -9.80 -13.56 -10.95
C GLY A 41 -9.68 -12.53 -9.82
N GLY A 42 -8.47 -12.22 -9.37
CA GLY A 42 -8.17 -11.18 -8.39
C GLY A 42 -8.17 -9.76 -8.95
N ALA A 43 -7.92 -8.78 -8.08
CA ALA A 43 -7.86 -7.38 -8.46
C ALA A 43 -6.60 -7.07 -9.29
N VAL A 44 -6.79 -6.52 -10.49
CA VAL A 44 -5.67 -6.12 -11.36
C VAL A 44 -4.88 -4.97 -10.73
N THR A 45 -3.55 -5.06 -10.78
CA THR A 45 -2.62 -4.09 -10.19
C THR A 45 -1.47 -3.84 -11.16
N ARG A 46 -0.67 -2.79 -10.90
CA ARG A 46 0.56 -2.55 -11.69
C ARG A 46 1.54 -3.73 -11.64
N GLY A 47 1.52 -4.54 -10.58
CA GLY A 47 2.34 -5.74 -10.49
C GLY A 47 1.99 -6.77 -11.56
N HIS A 48 0.72 -6.88 -11.94
CA HIS A 48 0.25 -7.75 -13.02
C HIS A 48 0.78 -7.30 -14.39
N PHE A 49 0.65 -6.01 -14.69
CA PHE A 49 1.26 -5.42 -15.88
C PHE A 49 2.78 -5.58 -15.91
N ALA A 50 3.45 -5.44 -14.76
CA ALA A 50 4.88 -5.61 -14.70
C ALA A 50 5.31 -7.05 -14.98
N ARG A 51 4.60 -8.04 -14.45
CA ARG A 51 4.80 -9.45 -14.79
C ARG A 51 4.56 -9.71 -16.28
N PHE A 52 3.49 -9.17 -16.86
CA PHE A 52 3.24 -9.24 -18.30
C PHE A 52 4.39 -8.66 -19.13
N LEU A 53 4.91 -7.48 -18.77
CA LEU A 53 6.03 -6.85 -19.48
C LEU A 53 7.33 -7.68 -19.41
N VAL A 54 7.53 -8.43 -18.32
CA VAL A 54 8.65 -9.38 -18.22
C VAL A 54 8.38 -10.60 -19.10
N GLU A 55 7.19 -11.20 -19.03
CA GLU A 55 6.81 -12.37 -19.86
C GLU A 55 6.88 -12.05 -21.37
N ALA A 56 6.49 -10.85 -21.77
CA ALA A 56 6.55 -10.36 -23.14
C ALA A 56 7.95 -9.90 -23.59
N GLY A 57 8.97 -10.00 -22.73
CA GLY A 57 10.37 -9.70 -23.08
C GLY A 57 10.75 -8.22 -23.10
N HIS A 58 9.90 -7.31 -22.59
CA HIS A 58 10.18 -5.86 -22.55
C HIS A 58 11.11 -5.44 -21.40
N ALA A 59 11.31 -6.31 -20.40
CA ALA A 59 12.22 -6.12 -19.28
C ALA A 59 12.67 -7.47 -18.70
N LYS A 60 13.84 -7.54 -18.07
CA LYS A 60 14.41 -8.78 -17.50
C LYS A 60 13.82 -9.15 -16.15
N ASN A 61 13.34 -8.16 -15.38
CA ASN A 61 12.77 -8.35 -14.05
C ASN A 61 11.88 -7.16 -13.64
N MET A 62 11.20 -7.30 -12.51
CA MET A 62 10.27 -6.30 -11.98
C MET A 62 10.94 -4.94 -11.72
N ALA A 63 12.19 -4.93 -11.23
CA ALA A 63 12.91 -3.68 -10.95
C ALA A 63 13.19 -2.90 -12.24
N GLU A 64 13.59 -3.59 -13.30
CA GLU A 64 13.79 -2.99 -14.62
C GLU A 64 12.47 -2.47 -15.21
N VAL A 65 11.35 -3.18 -15.01
CA VAL A 65 10.04 -2.69 -15.41
C VAL A 65 9.78 -1.33 -14.77
N PHE A 66 9.84 -1.20 -13.45
CA PHE A 66 9.50 0.07 -12.79
C PHE A 66 10.52 1.19 -13.08
N LYS A 67 11.74 0.85 -13.52
CA LYS A 67 12.70 1.84 -14.02
C LYS A 67 12.30 2.41 -15.39
N LYS A 68 11.71 1.60 -16.27
CA LYS A 68 11.41 1.94 -17.67
C LYS A 68 9.93 2.26 -17.95
N TYR A 69 9.03 1.64 -17.22
CA TYR A 69 7.58 1.62 -17.44
C TYR A 69 6.83 1.77 -16.11
N LEU A 70 5.55 2.13 -16.16
CA LEU A 70 4.58 2.08 -15.04
C LEU A 70 4.89 2.96 -13.80
N ALA A 71 6.05 3.61 -13.75
CA ALA A 71 6.43 4.62 -12.75
C ALA A 71 6.11 6.04 -13.24
N ARG A 72 6.07 7.02 -12.32
CA ARG A 72 5.69 8.39 -12.66
C ARG A 72 6.58 8.95 -13.78
N GLY A 73 5.95 9.49 -14.82
CA GLY A 73 6.65 10.00 -16.01
C GLY A 73 7.17 8.93 -16.97
N LYS A 74 6.88 7.64 -16.73
CA LYS A 74 7.25 6.53 -17.61
C LYS A 74 6.06 6.02 -18.43
N THR A 75 6.37 5.30 -19.50
CA THR A 75 5.39 4.68 -20.39
C THR A 75 4.42 3.78 -19.62
N GLY A 76 3.13 3.85 -19.95
CA GLY A 76 2.09 3.07 -19.28
C GLY A 76 1.70 3.60 -17.88
N TYR A 77 2.35 4.62 -17.32
CA TYR A 77 1.93 5.16 -16.02
C TYR A 77 0.63 5.92 -16.15
N VAL A 78 -0.34 5.63 -15.27
CA VAL A 78 -1.56 6.42 -15.07
C VAL A 78 -1.64 6.78 -13.59
N PRO A 79 -1.83 8.06 -13.21
CA PRO A 79 -1.97 8.42 -11.80
C PRO A 79 -3.23 7.75 -11.21
N PRO A 80 -3.15 7.17 -10.01
CA PRO A 80 -4.33 6.63 -9.36
C PRO A 80 -5.24 7.72 -8.80
N GLN A 81 -6.54 7.46 -8.79
CA GLN A 81 -7.55 8.30 -8.13
C GLN A 81 -8.16 7.51 -6.98
N TRP A 82 -7.56 7.61 -5.80
CA TRP A 82 -8.06 6.97 -4.59
C TRP A 82 -9.13 7.83 -3.89
N CYS A 83 -9.84 7.24 -2.94
CA CYS A 83 -10.61 8.02 -1.96
C CYS A 83 -9.69 8.92 -1.11
N THR A 84 -10.29 9.92 -0.46
CA THR A 84 -9.54 10.78 0.47
C THR A 84 -9.20 10.03 1.76
N ILE A 85 -8.19 10.53 2.49
CA ILE A 85 -7.82 10.00 3.82
C ILE A 85 -9.04 10.01 4.75
N LYS A 86 -9.78 11.12 4.79
CA LYS A 86 -11.01 11.23 5.61
C LYS A 86 -12.05 10.18 5.23
N GLN A 87 -12.34 10.00 3.94
CA GLN A 87 -13.31 8.99 3.48
C GLN A 87 -12.90 7.58 3.89
N ALA A 88 -11.59 7.26 3.80
CA ALA A 88 -11.08 5.97 4.23
C ALA A 88 -11.25 5.77 5.75
N ILE A 89 -10.87 6.77 6.56
CA ILE A 89 -11.03 6.74 8.03
C ILE A 89 -12.50 6.57 8.40
N ASP A 90 -13.36 7.46 7.90
CA ASP A 90 -14.79 7.45 8.20
C ASP A 90 -15.37 6.07 7.93
N VAL A 91 -15.11 5.49 6.76
CA VAL A 91 -15.69 4.21 6.38
C VAL A 91 -15.15 3.04 7.22
N ILE A 92 -13.89 3.08 7.65
CA ILE A 92 -13.32 2.08 8.57
C ILE A 92 -14.02 2.18 9.94
N HIS A 93 -14.14 3.38 10.49
CA HIS A 93 -14.79 3.62 11.78
C HIS A 93 -16.27 3.26 11.79
N HIS A 94 -17.02 3.63 10.74
CA HIS A 94 -18.44 3.25 10.59
C HIS A 94 -18.63 1.74 10.53
N SER A 95 -17.56 0.97 10.30
CA SER A 95 -17.58 -0.50 10.30
C SER A 95 -17.08 -1.10 11.62
N GLY A 96 -16.86 -0.28 12.65
CA GLY A 96 -16.28 -0.68 13.94
C GLY A 96 -14.77 -0.92 13.94
N GLY A 97 -14.08 -0.60 12.83
CA GLY A 97 -12.65 -0.84 12.68
C GLY A 97 -11.77 0.31 13.19
N LYS A 98 -10.46 0.08 13.19
CA LYS A 98 -9.41 1.08 13.46
C LYS A 98 -8.65 1.41 12.19
N ALA A 99 -8.51 2.70 11.88
CA ALA A 99 -7.79 3.18 10.72
C ALA A 99 -6.28 3.24 11.00
N VAL A 100 -5.48 2.63 10.13
CA VAL A 100 -4.02 2.51 10.30
C VAL A 100 -3.29 3.02 9.06
N ILE A 101 -2.31 3.91 9.24
CA ILE A 101 -1.34 4.22 8.19
C ILE A 101 -0.41 3.02 7.99
N ALA A 102 -0.53 2.35 6.85
CA ALA A 102 0.34 1.24 6.49
C ALA A 102 1.73 1.73 6.06
N HIS A 103 2.77 1.01 6.52
CA HIS A 103 4.18 1.09 6.12
C HIS A 103 4.69 2.49 5.72
N PRO A 104 4.61 3.50 6.62
CA PRO A 104 4.92 4.89 6.29
C PRO A 104 6.37 5.14 5.85
N GLY A 105 7.31 4.29 6.28
CA GLY A 105 8.72 4.35 5.86
C GLY A 105 8.94 4.05 4.38
N ARG A 106 7.97 3.44 3.69
CA ARG A 106 8.05 3.13 2.25
C ARG A 106 7.55 4.24 1.34
N TYR A 107 6.98 5.30 1.91
CA TYR A 107 6.55 6.44 1.11
C TYR A 107 7.78 7.23 0.66
N ASP A 108 7.79 7.62 -0.62
CA ASP A 108 8.80 8.54 -1.17
C ASP A 108 8.48 9.98 -0.71
N LEU A 109 8.55 10.20 0.60
CA LEU A 109 8.27 11.46 1.28
C LEU A 109 9.50 11.86 2.11
N SER A 110 9.86 13.14 2.05
CA SER A 110 10.81 13.69 3.00
C SER A 110 10.23 13.64 4.43
N ALA A 111 11.10 13.68 5.44
CA ALA A 111 10.66 13.69 6.85
C ALA A 111 9.63 14.80 7.15
N LYS A 112 9.77 15.98 6.52
CA LYS A 112 8.80 17.08 6.63
C LYS A 112 7.42 16.67 6.09
N TRP A 113 7.37 16.05 4.92
CA TRP A 113 6.11 15.64 4.30
C TRP A 113 5.47 14.45 5.01
N LEU A 114 6.27 13.51 5.51
CA LEU A 114 5.77 12.41 6.33
C LEU A 114 5.11 12.94 7.62
N LYS A 115 5.77 13.87 8.33
CA LYS A 115 5.17 14.52 9.52
C LYS A 115 3.85 15.23 9.19
N ARG A 116 3.77 15.91 8.04
CA ARG A 116 2.51 16.54 7.59
C ARG A 116 1.41 15.53 7.29
N LEU A 117 1.75 14.40 6.67
CA LEU A 117 0.81 13.31 6.44
C LEU A 117 0.28 12.75 7.75
N LEU A 118 1.17 12.46 8.71
CA LEU A 118 0.79 11.91 10.02
C LEU A 118 -0.04 12.90 10.85
N ALA A 119 0.34 14.18 10.85
CA ALA A 119 -0.46 15.24 11.48
C ALA A 119 -1.88 15.29 10.88
N HIS A 120 -1.98 15.36 9.54
CA HIS A 120 -3.28 15.39 8.87
C HIS A 120 -4.09 14.12 9.13
N PHE A 121 -3.48 12.94 9.10
CA PHE A 121 -4.16 11.67 9.39
C PHE A 121 -4.71 11.64 10.80
N SER A 122 -3.91 12.04 11.80
CA SER A 122 -4.33 12.15 13.20
C SER A 122 -5.46 13.19 13.38
N GLU A 123 -5.35 14.36 12.76
CA GLU A 123 -6.40 15.40 12.76
C GLU A 123 -7.73 14.92 12.15
N GLN A 124 -7.68 14.00 11.19
CA GLN A 124 -8.88 13.38 10.60
C GLN A 124 -9.44 12.21 11.43
N GLY A 125 -8.85 11.89 12.58
CA GLY A 125 -9.29 10.83 13.49
C GLY A 125 -8.61 9.48 13.28
N GLY A 126 -7.50 9.40 12.55
CA GLY A 126 -6.77 8.16 12.38
C GLY A 126 -6.26 7.58 13.71
N ASP A 127 -6.31 6.25 13.87
CA ASP A 127 -6.04 5.60 15.17
C ASP A 127 -4.59 5.17 15.37
N ALA A 128 -3.94 4.69 14.29
CA ALA A 128 -2.64 4.03 14.40
C ALA A 128 -1.75 4.22 13.17
N MET A 129 -0.49 3.86 13.31
CA MET A 129 0.45 3.72 12.19
C MET A 129 1.29 2.47 12.35
N GLU A 130 1.70 1.85 11.24
CA GLU A 130 2.66 0.77 11.29
C GLU A 130 4.04 1.28 11.72
N VAL A 131 4.57 0.66 12.76
CA VAL A 131 5.89 0.94 13.33
C VAL A 131 6.87 -0.17 13.00
N ALA A 132 6.42 -1.42 12.83
CA ALA A 132 7.27 -2.58 12.64
C ALA A 132 6.95 -3.42 11.38
N GLN A 133 8.00 -3.77 10.64
CA GLN A 133 7.99 -4.75 9.53
C GLN A 133 9.12 -5.79 9.68
N CYS A 134 9.04 -6.93 8.96
CA CYS A 134 9.95 -8.09 9.11
C CYS A 134 11.44 -7.77 8.94
N GLN A 135 11.78 -6.89 8.00
CA GLN A 135 13.16 -6.47 7.70
C GLN A 135 13.27 -4.96 7.73
N GLN A 136 13.15 -4.43 8.93
CA GLN A 136 13.27 -3.01 9.19
C GLN A 136 14.46 -2.76 10.11
N ALA A 137 15.26 -1.74 9.79
CA ALA A 137 16.40 -1.40 10.61
C ALA A 137 15.93 -0.90 11.99
N PRO A 138 16.64 -1.23 13.09
CA PRO A 138 16.24 -0.80 14.44
C PRO A 138 16.06 0.72 14.58
N HIS A 139 16.89 1.51 13.90
CA HIS A 139 16.80 2.97 13.94
C HIS A 139 15.53 3.50 13.25
N GLU A 140 15.11 2.89 12.14
CA GLU A 140 13.90 3.27 11.41
C GLU A 140 12.67 2.97 12.28
N ARG A 141 12.67 1.79 12.91
CA ARG A 141 11.61 1.39 13.85
C ARG A 141 11.50 2.34 15.04
N ALA A 142 12.64 2.73 15.63
CA ALA A 142 12.67 3.71 16.72
C ALA A 142 12.15 5.09 16.26
N GLN A 143 12.52 5.53 15.06
CA GLN A 143 12.01 6.78 14.49
C GLN A 143 10.50 6.75 14.28
N LEU A 144 9.96 5.66 13.72
CA LEU A 144 8.51 5.50 13.54
C LEU A 144 7.77 5.45 14.88
N ALA A 145 8.33 4.81 15.90
CA ALA A 145 7.77 4.80 17.25
C ALA A 145 7.70 6.22 17.84
N THR A 146 8.76 7.01 17.70
CA THR A 146 8.75 8.43 18.13
C THR A 146 7.67 9.22 17.40
N LEU A 147 7.46 8.99 16.10
CA LEU A 147 6.40 9.66 15.34
C LEU A 147 5.00 9.23 15.81
N ALA A 148 4.81 7.95 16.11
CA ALA A 148 3.54 7.44 16.63
C ALA A 148 3.17 8.15 17.94
N VAL A 149 4.11 8.22 18.89
CA VAL A 149 3.92 8.97 20.14
C VAL A 149 3.68 10.46 19.88
N GLN A 150 4.49 11.08 19.00
CA GLN A 150 4.38 12.51 18.68
C GLN A 150 2.98 12.91 18.18
N PHE A 151 2.33 12.04 17.40
CA PHE A 151 1.02 12.31 16.80
C PHE A 151 -0.15 11.61 17.49
N GLY A 152 0.08 11.01 18.68
CA GLY A 152 -0.95 10.33 19.46
C GLY A 152 -1.53 9.09 18.76
N LEU A 153 -0.74 8.41 17.94
CA LEU A 153 -1.15 7.23 17.19
C LEU A 153 -0.69 5.96 17.90
N LEU A 154 -1.55 4.95 17.93
CA LEU A 154 -1.17 3.59 18.34
C LEU A 154 -0.20 2.99 17.32
N ALA A 155 0.52 1.95 17.72
CA ALA A 155 1.48 1.24 16.88
C ALA A 155 0.88 -0.05 16.32
N SER A 156 1.02 -0.23 15.01
CA SER A 156 0.70 -1.49 14.33
C SER A 156 1.97 -2.17 13.83
N GLN A 157 1.87 -3.45 13.48
CA GLN A 157 2.93 -4.24 12.87
C GLN A 157 2.39 -5.18 11.81
N GLY A 158 3.14 -5.39 10.74
CA GLY A 158 2.70 -6.21 9.62
C GLY A 158 3.86 -6.69 8.75
N SER A 159 3.76 -7.91 8.23
CA SER A 159 4.80 -8.47 7.35
C SER A 159 4.77 -7.87 5.95
N ASP A 160 3.59 -7.44 5.49
CA ASP A 160 3.35 -7.05 4.10
C ASP A 160 3.69 -8.19 3.10
N PHE A 161 3.45 -9.43 3.53
CA PHE A 161 3.71 -10.65 2.75
C PHE A 161 2.75 -10.80 1.57
N HIS A 162 3.30 -11.06 0.38
CA HIS A 162 2.52 -11.25 -0.85
C HIS A 162 2.78 -12.59 -1.54
N GLN A 163 3.99 -13.14 -1.40
CA GLN A 163 4.42 -14.43 -1.94
C GLN A 163 5.72 -14.84 -1.22
N PRO A 164 6.07 -16.14 -1.19
CA PRO A 164 7.35 -16.58 -0.64
C PRO A 164 8.53 -15.83 -1.28
N CYS A 165 9.33 -15.16 -0.46
CA CYS A 165 10.56 -14.50 -0.89
C CYS A 165 11.59 -14.53 0.24
N ALA A 166 12.86 -14.27 -0.07
CA ALA A 166 13.95 -14.39 0.89
C ALA A 166 13.94 -13.31 2.00
N TRP A 167 13.10 -12.26 1.86
CA TRP A 167 13.14 -11.09 2.74
C TRP A 167 11.84 -10.77 3.48
N ILE A 168 10.71 -11.35 3.11
CA ILE A 168 9.42 -11.15 3.81
C ILE A 168 8.88 -12.52 4.20
N GLU A 169 8.63 -12.71 5.49
CA GLU A 169 8.09 -13.93 6.06
C GLU A 169 6.88 -13.61 6.93
N LEU A 170 5.85 -14.45 6.86
CA LEU A 170 4.67 -14.28 7.67
C LEU A 170 5.00 -14.46 9.16
N GLY A 171 4.66 -13.46 9.99
CA GLY A 171 4.77 -13.52 11.45
C GLY A 171 6.19 -13.40 12.03
N ARG A 172 7.25 -13.32 11.22
CA ARG A 172 8.64 -13.26 11.74
C ARG A 172 9.15 -11.84 11.95
N LYS A 173 9.95 -11.65 13.02
CA LYS A 173 10.68 -10.39 13.32
C LYS A 173 9.79 -9.13 13.46
N LEU A 174 8.52 -9.34 13.78
CA LEU A 174 7.57 -8.28 14.11
C LEU A 174 7.61 -8.06 15.63
N TRP A 175 8.14 -6.91 16.05
CA TRP A 175 8.14 -6.49 17.45
C TRP A 175 8.06 -4.97 17.52
N LEU A 176 7.32 -4.44 18.49
CA LEU A 176 7.24 -3.00 18.73
C LEU A 176 8.33 -2.55 19.71
N PRO A 177 8.95 -1.37 19.51
CA PRO A 177 9.82 -0.77 20.52
C PRO A 177 9.07 -0.47 21.82
N ALA A 178 9.81 -0.32 22.92
CA ALA A 178 9.24 0.17 24.17
C ALA A 178 8.67 1.60 24.00
N GLY A 179 7.63 1.93 24.77
CA GLY A 179 7.02 3.27 24.79
C GLY A 179 5.93 3.52 23.75
N VAL A 180 5.56 2.52 22.95
CA VAL A 180 4.37 2.56 22.10
C VAL A 180 3.38 1.47 22.50
N GLU A 181 2.10 1.76 22.32
CA GLU A 181 1.02 0.82 22.59
C GLU A 181 0.53 0.18 21.29
N GLY A 182 0.41 -1.16 21.29
CA GLY A 182 -0.09 -1.90 20.15
C GLY A 182 -1.58 -1.65 19.88
N VAL A 183 -1.95 -1.40 18.62
CA VAL A 183 -3.35 -1.12 18.23
C VAL A 183 -4.32 -2.23 18.64
N TRP A 184 -3.85 -3.47 18.76
CA TRP A 184 -4.64 -4.62 19.20
C TRP A 184 -5.11 -4.56 20.65
N HIS A 185 -4.50 -3.72 21.50
CA HIS A 185 -5.02 -3.47 22.85
C HIS A 185 -6.28 -2.60 22.85
N SER A 186 -6.56 -1.91 21.75
CA SER A 186 -7.77 -1.09 21.59
C SER A 186 -8.93 -1.81 20.89
N TRP A 187 -8.73 -3.08 20.50
CA TRP A 187 -9.79 -3.87 19.88
C TRP A 187 -10.74 -4.34 20.97
N GLU A 188 -12.01 -3.98 20.85
CA GLU A 188 -13.05 -4.63 21.64
C GLU A 188 -12.99 -6.13 21.38
N ALA A 189 -13.07 -6.94 22.43
CA ALA A 189 -13.18 -8.38 22.26
C ALA A 189 -14.35 -8.64 21.32
N ALA A 190 -14.11 -9.38 20.23
CA ALA A 190 -15.19 -9.74 19.31
C ALA A 190 -16.31 -10.35 20.15
N ALA A 191 -17.52 -9.76 20.08
CA ALA A 191 -18.68 -10.38 20.69
C ALA A 191 -18.82 -11.78 20.07
N GLU A 192 -18.70 -12.81 20.92
CA GLU A 192 -18.88 -14.22 20.54
C GLU A 192 -20.29 -14.49 20.02
#